data_AF-A0A6G2D758-F1
#
_entry.id   AF-A0A6G2D758-F1
#
_cell.length_a   1.000
_cell.length_b   1.000
_cell.length_c   1.000
_cell.angle_alpha   90.00
_cell.angle_beta   90.00
_cell.angle_gamma   90.00
#
_symmetry.space_group_name_H-M   'P 1'
#
loop_
_entity.id
_entity.type
_entity.pdbx_description
1 polymer ?
#
loop_
_entity_poly.entity_id
_entity_poly.type
_entity_poly.pdbx_seq_one_letter_code
_entity_poly.pdbx_strand_id
1 'polypeptide(L)'
;LYTPNQFLYDQDSIINQVLPELQQVAYDSEAIRKTLGISPEVKQTELYMEDQFTKTKQDLANSLKKLLSADAGLAGDNPVTRGYLV
;
A
#
# COMPACT_ATOMS: atom_id res chain seq x y z
N LEU A 1 -2.72 33.28 -6.24
CA LEU A 1 -1.55 32.56 -5.72
C LEU A 1 -2.06 31.26 -5.10
N TYR A 2 -1.77 30.10 -5.68
CA TYR A 2 -2.12 28.80 -5.10
C TYR A 2 -0.82 28.14 -4.65
N THR A 3 -0.61 28.03 -3.35
CA THR A 3 0.45 27.21 -2.75
C THR A 3 -0.16 25.83 -2.49
N PRO A 4 0.31 24.77 -3.18
CA PRO A 4 -0.04 23.41 -2.83
C PRO A 4 0.29 23.19 -1.35
N ASN A 5 -0.65 22.63 -0.60
CA ASN A 5 -0.50 22.32 0.82
C ASN A 5 0.38 21.06 0.97
N GLN A 6 1.61 21.13 0.46
CA GLN A 6 2.56 20.03 0.44
C GLN A 6 3.52 20.28 1.59
N PHE A 7 3.07 19.99 2.81
CA PHE A 7 4.00 19.79 3.90
C PHE A 7 5.01 18.72 3.45
N LEU A 8 6.29 19.02 3.60
CA LEU A 8 7.41 18.21 3.14
C LEU A 8 7.55 16.97 4.03
N TYR A 9 6.61 16.02 3.91
CA TYR A 9 6.73 14.72 4.56
C TYR A 9 7.78 13.88 3.85
N ASP A 10 8.63 13.21 4.63
CA ASP A 10 9.55 12.20 4.11
C ASP A 10 8.76 10.92 3.78
N GLN A 11 8.00 11.00 2.68
CA GLN A 11 7.26 9.86 2.11
C GLN A 11 8.19 8.69 1.82
N ASP A 12 9.43 8.98 1.43
CA ASP A 12 10.42 7.95 1.12
C ASP A 12 10.81 7.16 2.39
N SER A 13 10.92 7.80 3.56
CA SER A 13 11.14 7.10 4.84
C SER A 13 9.99 6.14 5.21
N ILE A 14 8.72 6.54 5.00
CA ILE A 14 7.56 5.66 5.27
C ILE A 14 7.55 4.50 4.27
N ILE A 15 7.70 4.79 2.98
CA ILE A 15 7.71 3.76 1.92
C ILE A 15 8.83 2.75 2.19
N ASN A 16 10.04 3.20 2.51
CA ASN A 16 11.16 2.31 2.79
C ASN A 16 10.95 1.40 4.01
N GLN A 17 10.12 1.82 4.97
CA GLN A 17 9.78 1.02 6.15
C GLN A 17 8.74 -0.06 5.84
N VAL A 18 7.68 0.27 5.09
CA VAL A 18 6.54 -0.65 4.86
C VAL A 18 6.70 -1.50 3.59
N LEU A 19 7.43 -1.01 2.59
CA LEU A 19 7.59 -1.69 1.30
C LEU A 19 8.15 -3.11 1.46
N PRO A 20 9.19 -3.39 2.29
CA PRO A 20 9.72 -4.75 2.44
C PRO A 20 8.70 -5.76 2.95
N GLU A 21 7.79 -5.35 3.84
CA GLU A 21 6.73 -6.21 4.38
C GLU A 21 5.63 -6.42 3.34
N LEU A 22 5.17 -5.34 2.69
CA LEU A 22 4.15 -5.43 1.65
C LEU A 22 4.64 -6.24 0.43
N GLN A 23 5.94 -6.21 0.12
CA GLN A 23 6.55 -7.01 -0.95
C GLN A 23 6.57 -8.51 -0.63
N GLN A 24 6.39 -8.93 0.63
CA GLN A 24 6.36 -10.34 1.00
C GLN A 24 4.98 -10.98 0.79
N VAL A 25 3.93 -10.16 0.61
CA VAL A 25 2.57 -10.67 0.44
C VAL A 25 2.46 -11.45 -0.87
N ALA A 26 2.17 -12.75 -0.75
CA ALA A 26 1.96 -13.63 -1.90
C ALA A 26 0.47 -13.70 -2.24
N TYR A 27 0.14 -13.72 -3.53
CA TYR A 27 -1.24 -13.76 -3.99
C TYR A 27 -1.94 -14.99 -3.42
N ASP A 28 -1.33 -16.17 -3.52
CA ASP A 28 -1.83 -17.46 -3.04
C ASP A 28 -1.80 -17.66 -1.50
N SER A 29 -1.41 -16.64 -0.73
CA SER A 29 -1.35 -16.73 0.72
C SER A 29 -2.74 -16.85 1.37
N GLU A 30 -2.80 -17.58 2.49
CA GLU A 30 -4.04 -17.68 3.29
C GLU A 30 -4.55 -16.31 3.76
N ALA A 31 -3.63 -15.37 4.03
CA ALA A 31 -3.98 -14.00 4.40
C ALA A 31 -4.75 -13.28 3.29
N ILE A 32 -4.29 -13.37 2.03
CA ILE A 32 -5.00 -12.79 0.90
C ILE A 32 -6.35 -13.48 0.68
N ARG A 33 -6.42 -14.81 0.80
CA ARG A 33 -7.69 -15.54 0.68
C ARG A 33 -8.72 -15.09 1.71
N LYS A 34 -8.30 -14.90 2.96
CA LYS A 34 -9.16 -14.38 4.03
C LYS A 34 -9.62 -12.96 3.74
N THR A 35 -8.71 -12.08 3.32
CA THR A 35 -9.02 -10.69 2.98
C THR A 35 -10.00 -10.56 1.81
N LEU A 36 -9.84 -11.42 0.80
CA LEU A 36 -10.72 -11.47 -0.38
C LEU A 36 -12.03 -12.24 -0.12
N GLY A 37 -12.21 -12.82 1.06
CA GLY A 37 -13.41 -13.61 1.39
C GLY A 37 -13.57 -14.89 0.56
N ILE A 38 -12.46 -15.46 0.08
CA ILE A 38 -12.46 -16.64 -0.78
C ILE A 38 -12.57 -17.89 0.08
N SER A 39 -13.64 -18.66 -0.12
CA SER A 39 -13.81 -19.97 0.52
C SER A 39 -12.62 -20.91 0.25
N PRO A 40 -12.28 -21.82 1.17
CA PRO A 40 -11.21 -22.81 1.00
C PRO A 40 -11.34 -23.64 -0.28
N GLU A 41 -12.58 -23.86 -0.72
CA GLU A 41 -12.97 -24.70 -1.86
C GLU A 41 -12.82 -24.03 -3.24
N VAL A 42 -12.70 -22.69 -3.28
CA VAL A 42 -12.58 -21.92 -4.53
C VAL A 42 -11.11 -21.69 -4.84
N LYS A 43 -10.69 -21.99 -6.08
CA LYS A 43 -9.32 -21.76 -6.51
C LYS A 43 -9.13 -20.28 -6.82
N GLN A 44 -8.11 -19.68 -6.21
CA GLN A 44 -7.82 -18.26 -6.38
C GLN A 44 -7.44 -17.85 -7.82
N THR A 45 -7.05 -18.83 -8.65
CA THR A 45 -6.84 -18.68 -10.10
C THR A 45 -8.12 -18.33 -10.86
N GLU A 46 -9.30 -18.64 -10.31
CA GLU A 46 -10.60 -18.33 -10.92
C GLU A 46 -10.97 -16.85 -10.82
N LEU A 47 -10.25 -16.07 -10.01
CA LEU A 47 -10.43 -14.62 -9.92
C LEU A 47 -9.71 -13.86 -11.02
N TYR A 48 -8.80 -14.50 -11.77
CA TYR A 48 -8.01 -13.86 -12.84
C TYR A 48 -7.30 -12.56 -12.38
N MET A 49 -6.99 -12.42 -11.09
CA MET A 49 -6.34 -11.24 -10.51
C MET A 49 -4.82 -11.38 -10.40
N GLU A 50 -4.24 -12.54 -10.71
CA GLU A 50 -2.81 -12.84 -10.50
C GLU A 50 -1.88 -11.90 -11.29
N ASP A 51 -2.18 -11.67 -12.58
CA ASP A 51 -1.42 -10.77 -13.44
C ASP A 51 -1.48 -9.32 -12.93
N GLN A 52 -2.66 -8.88 -12.52
CA GLN A 52 -2.86 -7.53 -12.00
C GLN A 52 -2.20 -7.35 -10.64
N PHE A 53 -2.26 -8.36 -9.77
CA PHE A 53 -1.57 -8.39 -8.49
C PHE A 53 -0.06 -8.27 -8.69
N THR A 54 0.51 -9.04 -9.63
CA THR A 54 1.94 -9.00 -9.95
C THR A 54 2.35 -7.62 -10.47
N LYS A 55 1.58 -7.03 -11.40
CA LYS A 55 1.84 -5.68 -11.92
C LYS A 55 1.77 -4.61 -10.82
N THR A 56 0.75 -4.67 -9.96
CA THR A 56 0.61 -3.75 -8.83
C THR A 56 1.75 -3.92 -7.82
N LYS A 57 2.22 -5.14 -7.58
CA LYS A 57 3.35 -5.42 -6.68
C LYS A 57 4.68 -4.88 -7.23
N GLN A 58 4.87 -4.90 -8.55
CA GLN A 58 6.04 -4.29 -9.21
C GLN A 58 6.02 -2.76 -9.11
N ASP A 59 4.84 -2.14 -9.22
CA ASP A 59 4.66 -0.68 -9.14
C ASP A 59 4.22 -0.18 -7.75
N LEU A 60 4.39 -1.01 -6.71
CA LEU A 60 3.83 -0.77 -5.38
C LEU A 60 4.38 0.50 -4.75
N ALA A 61 5.68 0.75 -4.88
CA ALA A 61 6.33 1.95 -4.35
C ALA A 61 5.74 3.24 -4.96
N ASN A 62 5.51 3.26 -6.27
CA ASN A 62 4.92 4.41 -6.95
C ASN A 62 3.45 4.60 -6.57
N SER A 63 2.72 3.49 -6.40
CA SER A 63 1.33 3.51 -5.95
C SER A 63 1.20 4.04 -4.51
N LEU A 64 2.07 3.60 -3.60
CA LEU A 64 2.15 4.11 -2.23
C LEU A 64 2.49 5.60 -2.20
N LYS A 65 3.46 6.05 -3.02
CA LYS A 65 3.82 7.47 -3.12
C LYS A 65 2.65 8.33 -3.58
N LYS A 66 1.87 7.86 -4.55
CA LYS A 66 0.65 8.53 -5.02
C LYS A 66 -0.42 8.58 -3.93
N LEU A 67 -0.64 7.48 -3.20
CA LEU A 67 -1.61 7.41 -2.11
C LEU A 67 -1.26 8.38 -0.98
N LEU A 68 -0.01 8.36 -0.52
CA LEU A 68 0.50 9.26 0.53
C LEU A 68 0.50 10.74 0.10
N SER A 69 0.57 11.02 -1.20
CA SER A 69 0.46 12.38 -1.74
C SER A 69 -0.98 12.87 -1.87
N ALA A 70 -1.94 11.95 -2.00
CA ALA A 70 -3.36 12.25 -2.10
C ALA A 70 -4.01 12.43 -0.72
N ASP A 71 -3.43 11.83 0.33
CA ASP A 71 -3.91 12.00 1.70
C ASP A 71 -3.49 13.36 2.28
N ALA A 72 -4.31 14.37 1.98
CA ALA A 72 -4.15 15.76 2.44
C ALA A 72 -4.34 15.94 3.96
N GLY A 73 -4.63 14.87 4.72
CA GLY A 73 -4.96 14.90 6.14
C GLY A 73 -3.76 14.83 7.09
N LEU A 74 -2.58 14.44 6.61
CA LEU A 74 -1.42 14.16 7.47
C LEU A 74 -0.56 15.41 7.76
N ALA A 75 -1.19 16.59 7.76
CA ALA A 75 -0.63 17.95 7.83
C ALA A 75 0.17 18.31 9.13
N GLY A 76 0.65 17.34 9.89
CA GLY A 76 1.48 17.56 11.07
C GLY A 76 2.76 16.74 11.01
N ASP A 77 3.92 17.42 10.97
CA ASP A 77 5.25 16.83 11.17
C ASP A 77 5.40 16.40 12.65
N ASN A 78 4.72 15.31 13.01
CA ASN A 78 4.77 14.71 14.33
C ASN A 78 5.13 13.22 14.18
N PRO A 79 6.17 12.70 14.85
CA PRO A 79 6.48 11.27 14.81
C PRO A 79 5.29 10.38 15.23
N VAL A 80 4.35 10.91 16.02
CA VAL A 80 3.11 10.22 16.42
C VAL A 80 2.17 9.96 15.24
N THR A 81 2.06 10.87 14.26
CA THR A 81 1.20 10.65 13.08
C THR A 81 1.83 9.67 12.09
N ARG A 82 3.16 9.54 12.07
CA ARG A 82 3.87 8.54 11.23
C ARG A 82 3.61 7.11 11.71
N GLY A 83 3.50 6.90 13.02
CA GLY A 83 3.17 5.59 13.61
C GLY A 83 1.73 5.11 13.40
N TYR A 84 0.83 5.96 12.86
CA TYR A 84 -0.51 5.54 12.45
C TYR A 84 -0.56 4.97 11.02
N LEU A 85 0.51 5.14 10.25
CA LEU A 85 0.61 4.72 8.84
C LEU A 85 1.44 3.43 8.67
N VAL A 86 2.17 3.05 9.70
CA VAL A 86 2.95 1.80 9.80
C VAL A 86 2.21 0.87 10.73
#